data_AF-A0A1H9XZH4-F1
#
_entry.id   AF-A0A1H9XZH4-F1
#
_cell.length_a   1.000
_cell.length_b   1.000
_cell.length_c   1.000
_cell.angle_alpha   90.00
_cell.angle_beta   90.00
_cell.angle_gamma   90.00
#
_symmetry.space_group_name_H-M   'P 1'
#
loop_
_entity.id
_entity.type
_entity.pdbx_description
1 polymer ?
#
loop_
_entity_poly.entity_id
_entity_poly.type
_entity_poly.pdbx_seq_one_letter_code
_entity_poly.pdbx_strand_id
1 'polypeptide(L)'
;MSATEVLARFRAEVGAAVTRARRASGEIGERNAKLRERTRDLAASAREREAGPGGQATPADVREAATGFRTDRGLAVEQVPEPVAEVVAAVPVETERVTLGSAAVAGPSGQLPRVSDDDEDFSQSRILY
;
A
#
# COMPACT_ATOMS: atom_id res chain seq x y z
N MET A 1 -41.52 -9.89 -34.12
CA MET A 1 -41.26 -8.84 -33.13
C MET A 1 -41.22 -7.51 -33.84
N SER A 2 -41.96 -6.53 -33.34
CA SER A 2 -41.95 -5.18 -33.88
C SER A 2 -40.72 -4.42 -33.36
N ALA A 3 -40.29 -3.38 -34.08
CA ALA A 3 -39.18 -2.53 -33.67
C ALA A 3 -39.42 -1.88 -32.28
N THR A 4 -40.68 -1.61 -31.94
CA THR A 4 -41.08 -1.03 -30.65
C THR A 4 -40.94 -2.02 -29.49
N GLU A 5 -41.24 -3.31 -29.71
CA GLU A 5 -41.02 -4.36 -28.70
C GLU A 5 -39.53 -4.55 -28.38
N VAL A 6 -38.68 -4.54 -29.41
CA VAL A 6 -37.21 -4.65 -29.23
C VAL A 6 -36.69 -3.45 -28.43
N LEU A 7 -37.15 -2.24 -28.75
CA LEU A 7 -36.76 -1.02 -28.04
C LEU A 7 -37.22 -1.03 -26.58
N ALA A 8 -38.44 -1.51 -26.31
CA ALA A 8 -38.98 -1.61 -24.96
C ALA A 8 -38.18 -2.61 -24.11
N ARG A 9 -37.83 -3.76 -24.69
CA ARG A 9 -36.99 -4.77 -24.04
C ARG A 9 -35.59 -4.25 -23.75
N PHE A 10 -34.96 -3.59 -24.71
CA PHE A 10 -33.65 -2.99 -24.52
C PHE A 10 -33.64 -1.97 -23.36
N ARG A 11 -34.64 -1.09 -23.31
CA ARG A 11 -34.77 -0.11 -22.21
C ARG A 11 -34.95 -0.79 -20.85
N ALA A 12 -35.73 -1.86 -20.79
CA ALA A 12 -35.91 -2.63 -19.56
C ALA A 12 -34.61 -3.31 -19.10
N GLU A 13 -33.86 -3.91 -20.04
CA GLU A 13 -32.58 -4.57 -19.75
C GLU A 13 -31.51 -3.56 -19.29
N VAL A 14 -31.41 -2.40 -19.94
CA VAL A 14 -30.51 -1.33 -19.53
C VAL A 14 -30.91 -0.79 -18.15
N GLY A 15 -32.19 -0.57 -17.89
CA GLY A 15 -32.68 -0.14 -16.57
C GLY A 15 -32.28 -1.12 -15.48
N ALA A 16 -32.50 -2.42 -15.70
CA ALA A 16 -32.11 -3.47 -14.77
C ALA A 16 -30.59 -3.54 -14.54
N ALA A 17 -29.80 -3.37 -15.60
CA ALA A 17 -28.34 -3.34 -15.52
C ALA A 17 -27.84 -2.15 -14.69
N VAL A 18 -28.40 -0.96 -14.90
CA VAL A 18 -28.04 0.24 -14.13
C VAL A 18 -28.40 0.10 -12.66
N THR A 19 -29.58 -0.44 -12.32
CA THR A 19 -29.95 -0.68 -10.92
C THR A 19 -29.00 -1.67 -10.25
N ARG A 20 -28.60 -2.73 -10.96
CA ARG A 20 -27.62 -3.71 -10.45
C ARG A 20 -26.25 -3.08 -10.24
N ALA A 21 -25.77 -2.31 -11.21
CA ALA A 21 -24.49 -1.62 -11.13
C ALA A 21 -24.47 -0.64 -9.94
N ARG A 22 -25.53 0.15 -9.76
CA ARG A 22 -25.63 1.09 -8.63
C ARG A 22 -25.56 0.39 -7.28
N ARG A 23 -26.24 -0.76 -7.13
CA ARG A 23 -26.17 -1.56 -5.90
C ARG A 23 -24.76 -2.09 -5.66
N ALA A 24 -24.14 -2.69 -6.68
CA ALA A 24 -22.79 -3.23 -6.58
C ALA A 24 -21.76 -2.15 -6.23
N SER A 25 -21.86 -0.96 -6.84
CA SER A 25 -20.99 0.18 -6.51
C SER A 25 -21.18 0.65 -5.07
N GLY A 26 -22.42 0.65 -4.56
CA GLY A 26 -22.71 0.95 -3.15
C GLY A 26 -22.02 -0.01 -2.19
N GLU A 27 -22.18 -1.32 -2.42
CA GLU A 27 -21.56 -2.36 -1.59
C GLU A 27 -20.03 -2.30 -1.60
N ILE A 28 -19.43 -2.05 -2.77
CA ILE A 28 -17.97 -1.90 -2.90
C ILE A 28 -17.51 -0.62 -2.18
N GLY A 29 -18.28 0.47 -2.30
CA GLY A 29 -18.04 1.72 -1.58
C GLY A 29 -18.00 1.50 -0.07
N GLU A 30 -18.98 0.78 0.49
CA GLU A 30 -19.02 0.43 1.91
C GLU A 30 -17.83 -0.43 2.35
N ARG A 31 -17.45 -1.44 1.54
CA ARG A 31 -16.28 -2.28 1.82
C ARG A 31 -14.99 -1.46 1.81
N ASN A 32 -14.84 -0.55 0.85
CA ASN A 32 -13.68 0.34 0.75
C ASN A 32 -13.63 1.33 1.92
N ALA A 33 -14.77 1.87 2.35
CA ALA A 33 -14.83 2.75 3.51
C ALA A 33 -14.35 2.02 4.78
N LYS A 34 -14.85 0.80 5.01
CA LYS A 34 -14.41 -0.05 6.14
C LYS A 34 -12.94 -0.44 6.07
N LEU A 35 -12.39 -0.63 4.87
CA LEU A 35 -10.97 -0.90 4.69
C LEU A 35 -10.14 0.34 5.04
N ARG A 36 -10.51 1.52 4.54
CA ARG A 36 -9.82 2.77 4.84
C ARG A 36 -9.81 3.10 6.33
N GLU A 37 -10.93 2.87 7.01
CA GLU A 37 -11.04 3.00 8.46
C GLU A 37 -10.07 2.06 9.17
N ARG A 38 -10.12 0.75 8.90
CA ARG A 38 -9.19 -0.23 9.47
C ARG A 38 -7.72 0.11 9.20
N THR A 39 -7.40 0.55 7.98
CA THR A 39 -6.03 0.96 7.63
C THR A 39 -5.61 2.20 8.42
N ARG A 40 -6.51 3.17 8.61
CA ARG A 40 -6.23 4.35 9.44
C ARG A 40 -6.01 3.96 10.89
N ASP A 41 -6.84 3.08 11.45
CA ASP A 41 -6.73 2.62 12.83
C ASP A 41 -5.44 1.83 13.04
N LEU A 42 -5.05 0.99 12.07
CA LEU A 42 -3.78 0.26 12.10
C LEU A 42 -2.60 1.22 12.03
N ALA A 43 -2.65 2.21 11.14
CA ALA A 43 -1.61 3.21 11.01
C ALA A 43 -1.49 4.09 12.27
N ALA A 44 -2.62 4.47 12.88
CA ALA A 44 -2.63 5.17 14.17
C ALA A 44 -2.02 4.29 15.26
N SER A 45 -2.46 3.03 15.37
CA SER A 45 -1.90 2.06 16.31
C SER A 45 -0.40 1.83 16.14
N ALA A 46 0.10 1.87 14.90
CA ALA A 46 1.53 1.73 14.58
C ALA A 46 2.34 3.03 14.74
N ARG A 47 1.68 4.19 14.84
CA ARG A 47 2.33 5.45 15.24
C ARG A 47 2.35 5.59 16.75
N GLU A 48 1.27 5.19 17.42
CA GLU A 48 1.13 5.22 18.88
C GLU A 48 1.96 4.14 19.56
N ARG A 49 1.94 2.91 19.02
CA ARG A 49 3.02 1.96 19.28
C ARG A 49 4.13 2.37 18.36
N GLU A 50 5.08 3.15 18.85
CA GLU A 50 6.44 3.17 18.32
C GLU A 50 6.83 1.71 18.06
N ALA A 51 6.65 1.23 16.82
CA ALA A 51 6.77 -0.17 16.47
C ALA A 51 8.26 -0.48 16.35
N GLY A 52 8.96 -0.38 17.49
CA GLY A 52 10.19 -1.09 17.69
C GLY A 52 9.96 -2.59 17.47
N PRO A 53 11.01 -3.34 17.13
CA PRO A 53 10.94 -4.79 16.93
C PRO A 53 10.50 -5.48 18.24
N GLY A 54 9.18 -5.54 18.45
CA GLY A 54 8.53 -5.99 19.67
C GLY A 54 7.75 -7.29 19.48
N GLY A 55 8.00 -7.99 18.36
CA GLY A 55 7.65 -9.40 18.28
C GLY A 55 8.37 -10.13 19.40
N GLN A 56 7.67 -11.02 20.10
CA GLN A 56 8.26 -11.86 21.12
C GLN A 56 9.47 -12.57 20.50
N ALA A 57 10.66 -12.34 21.07
CA ALA A 57 11.89 -12.89 20.51
C ALA A 57 11.71 -14.40 20.30
N THR A 58 12.11 -14.89 19.12
CA THR A 58 12.06 -16.32 18.83
C THR A 58 12.78 -17.06 19.96
N PRO A 59 12.13 -18.05 20.60
CA PRO A 59 12.72 -18.83 21.67
C PRO A 59 14.12 -19.35 21.30
N ALA A 60 15.04 -19.31 22.26
CA ALA A 60 16.46 -19.57 22.00
C ALA A 60 16.71 -20.99 21.44
N ASP A 61 15.95 -21.97 21.93
CA ASP A 61 15.92 -23.35 21.46
C ASP A 61 15.53 -23.47 19.99
N VAL A 62 14.53 -22.70 19.54
CA VAL A 62 14.09 -22.68 18.14
C VAL A 62 15.16 -22.04 17.24
N ARG A 63 15.86 -21.00 17.72
CA ARG A 63 16.97 -20.37 17.00
C ARG A 63 18.17 -21.30 16.86
N GLU A 64 18.50 -22.03 17.92
CA GLU A 64 19.60 -23.00 17.93
C GLU A 64 19.31 -24.16 16.98
N ALA A 65 18.11 -24.75 17.05
CA ALA A 65 17.69 -25.83 16.15
C ALA A 65 17.71 -25.40 14.67
N ALA A 66 17.26 -24.19 14.36
CA ALA A 66 17.29 -23.65 13.00
C ALA A 66 18.73 -23.43 12.51
N THR A 67 19.62 -22.93 13.38
CA THR A 67 21.04 -22.72 13.06
C THR A 67 21.74 -24.05 12.79
N GLY A 68 21.53 -25.06 13.63
CA GLY A 68 22.08 -26.41 13.45
C GLY A 68 21.64 -27.03 12.12
N PHE A 69 20.33 -27.02 11.84
CA PHE A 69 19.79 -27.54 10.58
C PHE A 69 20.41 -26.87 9.35
N ARG A 70 20.59 -25.55 9.37
CA ARG A 70 21.18 -24.82 8.24
C ARG A 70 22.65 -25.13 8.07
N THR A 71 23.40 -25.22 9.17
CA THR A 71 24.82 -25.59 9.18
C THR A 71 25.02 -26.99 8.60
N ASP A 72 24.23 -27.97 9.05
CA ASP A 72 24.26 -29.35 8.56
C ASP A 72 23.94 -29.47 7.07
N ARG A 73 23.17 -28.52 6.54
CA ARG A 73 22.74 -28.48 5.13
C ARG A 73 23.57 -27.53 4.28
N GLY A 74 24.62 -26.91 4.84
CA GLY A 74 25.45 -25.93 4.12
C GLY A 74 24.66 -24.70 3.65
N LEU A 75 23.54 -24.39 4.29
CA LEU A 75 22.74 -23.21 3.99
C LEU A 75 23.37 -22.00 4.68
N ALA A 76 23.51 -20.90 3.95
CA ALA A 76 24.06 -19.66 4.51
C ALA A 76 23.24 -19.24 5.75
N VAL A 77 23.94 -19.02 6.86
CA VAL A 77 23.41 -18.39 8.07
C VAL A 77 24.07 -17.01 8.15
N GLU A 78 23.27 -15.96 8.03
CA GLU A 78 23.75 -14.62 8.36
C GLU A 78 23.94 -14.57 9.88
N GLN A 79 25.19 -14.42 10.31
CA GLN A 79 25.54 -14.29 11.73
C GLN A 79 25.07 -12.91 12.19
N VAL A 80 23.81 -12.83 12.62
CA VAL A 80 23.30 -11.63 13.30
C VAL A 80 23.95 -11.61 14.68
N PRO A 81 24.58 -10.51 15.10
CA PRO A 81 25.13 -10.39 16.45
C PRO A 81 24.07 -10.77 17.50
N GLU A 82 24.48 -11.55 18.50
CA GLU A 82 23.64 -11.85 19.67
C GLU A 82 23.03 -10.54 20.19
N PRO A 83 21.70 -10.48 20.39
CA PRO A 83 21.09 -9.31 20.99
C PRO A 83 21.53 -9.29 22.46
N VAL A 84 22.68 -8.65 22.72
CA VAL A 84 22.96 -8.06 24.03
C VAL A 84 21.69 -7.31 24.43
N ALA A 85 21.25 -7.53 25.66
CA ALA A 85 20.07 -6.91 26.25
C ALA A 85 20.22 -5.39 26.45
N GLU A 86 20.87 -4.70 25.53
CA GLU A 86 20.64 -3.30 25.27
C GLU A 86 19.64 -3.25 24.11
N VAL A 87 18.47 -2.74 24.44
CA VAL A 87 17.59 -2.09 23.48
C VAL A 87 18.45 -1.04 22.78
N VAL A 88 19.12 -1.44 21.70
CA VAL A 88 19.64 -0.49 20.73
C VAL A 88 18.35 0.04 20.12
N ALA A 89 17.87 1.16 20.67
CA ALA A 89 16.93 2.01 19.97
C ALA A 89 17.38 2.01 18.52
N ALA A 90 16.52 1.56 17.61
CA ALA A 90 16.81 1.62 16.21
C ALA A 90 17.18 3.07 15.94
N VAL A 91 18.48 3.37 15.84
CA VAL A 91 18.92 4.65 15.32
C VAL A 91 18.25 4.67 13.96
N PRO A 92 17.37 5.65 13.68
CA PRO A 92 16.77 5.73 12.37
C PRO A 92 17.94 5.73 11.41
N VAL A 93 18.10 4.64 10.67
CA VAL A 93 18.97 4.66 9.51
C VAL A 93 18.29 5.70 8.66
N GLU A 94 18.84 6.90 8.65
CA GLU A 94 18.59 7.87 7.61
C GLU A 94 18.98 7.14 6.33
N THR A 95 18.01 6.42 5.76
CA THR A 95 18.08 6.04 4.37
C THR A 95 18.10 7.38 3.68
N GLU A 96 19.31 7.86 3.39
CA GLU A 96 19.54 8.97 2.52
C GLU A 96 18.61 8.71 1.33
N ARG A 97 17.66 9.63 1.10
CA ARG A 97 16.74 9.49 -0.01
C ARG A 97 17.61 9.50 -1.26
N VAL A 98 17.97 8.33 -1.74
CA VAL A 98 18.58 8.16 -3.05
C VAL A 98 17.47 8.54 -4.01
N THR A 99 17.46 9.81 -4.37
CA THR A 99 16.76 10.28 -5.55
C THR A 99 17.44 9.56 -6.70
N LEU A 100 16.84 8.46 -7.15
CA LEU A 100 17.16 7.91 -8.47
C LEU A 100 16.94 9.07 -9.43
N GLY A 101 18.05 9.67 -9.86
CA GLY A 101 18.11 10.97 -10.53
C GLY A 101 17.30 10.97 -11.81
N SER A 102 15.99 11.13 -11.66
CA SER A 102 15.08 11.50 -12.71
C SER A 102 15.20 13.01 -12.76
N ALA A 103 16.19 13.50 -13.50
CA ALA A 103 16.35 14.92 -13.73
C ALA A 103 15.02 15.43 -14.30
N ALA A 104 14.35 16.32 -13.59
CA ALA A 104 13.17 17.00 -14.10
C ALA A 104 13.61 17.77 -15.36
N VAL A 105 13.19 17.28 -16.53
CA VAL A 105 13.43 17.98 -17.78
C VAL A 105 12.49 19.18 -17.79
N ALA A 106 13.06 20.38 -17.88
CA ALA A 106 12.27 21.59 -17.98
C ALA A 106 11.30 21.48 -19.17
N GLY A 107 10.04 21.84 -18.95
CA GLY A 107 9.05 21.91 -20.02
C GLY A 107 9.46 22.92 -21.11
N PRO A 108 8.67 23.08 -22.18
CA PRO A 108 9.00 23.92 -23.34
C PRO A 108 9.24 25.40 -23.01
N SER A 109 8.88 25.87 -21.81
CA SER A 109 9.16 27.20 -21.28
C SER A 109 10.48 27.34 -20.49
N GLY A 110 11.27 26.26 -20.35
CA GLY A 110 12.58 26.27 -19.69
C GLY A 110 12.53 26.42 -18.16
N GLN A 111 11.35 26.36 -17.53
CA GLN A 111 11.20 26.52 -16.09
C GLN A 111 11.12 25.14 -15.40
N LEU A 112 11.96 24.95 -14.39
CA LEU A 112 11.88 23.78 -13.52
C LEU A 112 10.62 23.90 -12.62
N PRO A 113 9.85 22.83 -12.43
CA PRO A 113 8.71 22.83 -11.51
C PRO A 113 9.19 23.20 -10.10
N ARG A 114 8.48 24.10 -9.42
CA ARG A 114 8.76 24.40 -8.01
C ARG A 114 8.40 23.18 -7.18
N VAL A 115 9.31 22.79 -6.28
CA VAL A 115 9.05 21.77 -5.28
C VAL A 115 8.08 22.38 -4.26
N SER A 116 6.79 22.16 -4.42
CA SER A 116 5.79 22.38 -3.36
C SER A 116 5.35 21.04 -2.81
N ASP A 117 5.35 20.91 -1.49
CA ASP A 117 4.80 19.77 -0.73
C ASP A 117 3.25 19.80 -0.73
N ASP A 118 2.63 19.93 -1.92
CA ASP A 118 1.17 19.88 -2.07
C ASP A 118 0.80 18.56 -2.76
N ASP A 119 0.52 17.55 -1.95
CA ASP A 119 0.07 16.19 -2.29
C ASP A 119 -1.38 16.14 -2.85
N GLU A 120 -1.78 17.18 -3.57
CA GLU A 120 -3.07 17.34 -4.26
C GLU A 120 -3.04 16.81 -5.73
N ASP A 121 -2.01 16.05 -6.12
CA ASP A 121 -1.78 15.57 -7.49
C ASP A 121 -2.63 14.35 -7.92
N PHE A 122 -3.80 14.14 -7.29
CA PHE A 122 -4.81 13.17 -7.76
C PHE A 122 -6.11 13.80 -8.26
N SER A 123 -6.12 15.08 -8.64
CA SER A 123 -7.21 15.59 -9.48
C SER A 123 -6.95 15.21 -10.95
N GLN A 124 -7.44 14.04 -11.38
CA GLN A 124 -7.56 13.64 -12.79
C GLN A 124 -8.60 14.49 -13.54
N SER A 125 -8.53 15.81 -13.48
CA SER A 125 -9.35 16.67 -14.31
C SER A 125 -8.55 17.07 -15.55
N ARG A 126 -9.00 16.55 -16.70
CA ARG A 126 -8.73 17.01 -18.08
C ARG A 126 -7.73 16.20 -18.90
N ILE A 127 -7.98 14.90 -18.99
CA ILE A 127 -7.81 14.22 -20.30
C ILE A 127 -9.05 14.57 -21.13
N LEU A 128 -8.86 15.34 -22.21
CA LEU A 128 -9.81 15.73 -23.27
C LEU A 128 -10.71 16.95 -22.99
N TYR A 129 -10.18 18.15 -23.24
CA TYR A 129 -10.66 19.11 -24.26
C TYR A 129 -9.74 20.35 -24.28
#